data_AF-A0AAU2E6G2-F1
#
_entry.id   AF-A0AAU2E6G2-F1
#
_cell.length_a   1.000
_cell.length_b   1.000
_cell.length_c   1.000
_cell.angle_alpha   90.00
_cell.angle_beta   90.00
_cell.angle_gamma   90.00
#
_symmetry.space_group_name_H-M   'P 1'
#
loop_
_entity.id
_entity.type
_entity.pdbx_description
1 polymer ?
#
loop_
_entity_poly.entity_id
_entity_poly.type
_entity_poly.pdbx_seq_one_letter_code
_entity_poly.pdbx_strand_id
1 'polypeptide(L)'
;MTKRPHRSIAALAAAVALTGAITAGAAPASAAGLPNVTCGTVTGDDGSVASNLNQVLTGKLRNAMTAYRVSCARAIVATVRARGLPDQAAVIAVTTAITESTLYNNPNQLDHDSVGLFQQRASWGSTSDRLNPTVTTNLFLNELLNLYPNNSWQGKQVGVVCQTVQRSAYPTHYQPEAADAQRIVNAVGSTPVNPNPVALPAGTLVKSPAGPDVKVMIAGAGLPVAASDVGIDHYDLSRIVLVDDSAFRSLPGSPAAGTVILDQSGTDAARFVVVGGVALPISGSDWVGDGYRGRAELGVPTSWLQSARQRNLPSGLVLAAQSGTDPSRYVMVAGAALPIAGSEWSANGYDSRPQMGVPTDWLRAAAARTPDSGTVVMNQSGTDPSRYVMVAGAALPIAGSEWSANGYDTAALMGVPGVWLQNAAAKSPANGTVVKNVSGADPSVYVMAGGAAVPLGSADFTGLGYDRRPLMGVPGTWEQTAVAKPAPAQGTLLLSPGDPTVWQVTAAGQKKALSAADFGPGKLSLDDMVQVPAAYTAGLPTAP
;
A
#
# COMPACT_ATOMS: atom_id res chain seq x y z
N MET A 1 -24.94 22.51 -47.78
CA MET A 1 -23.81 22.97 -48.61
C MET A 1 -22.90 23.89 -47.80
N THR A 2 -21.68 23.42 -47.53
CA THR A 2 -20.40 24.15 -47.46
C THR A 2 -20.21 25.46 -46.66
N LYS A 3 -19.37 25.31 -45.61
CA LYS A 3 -18.15 26.09 -45.24
C LYS A 3 -18.25 27.53 -44.66
N ARG A 4 -17.97 27.62 -43.34
CA ARG A 4 -16.84 28.31 -42.60
C ARG A 4 -16.21 29.62 -43.17
N PRO A 5 -15.40 30.41 -42.40
CA PRO A 5 -15.46 30.85 -40.98
C PRO A 5 -14.89 32.31 -40.69
N HIS A 6 -14.83 32.69 -39.40
CA HIS A 6 -13.93 33.64 -38.69
C HIS A 6 -13.90 35.17 -39.00
N ARG A 7 -14.07 36.02 -37.98
CA ARG A 7 -12.99 36.73 -37.23
C ARG A 7 -13.55 37.84 -36.30
N SER A 8 -12.93 37.96 -35.13
CA SER A 8 -13.17 38.94 -34.04
C SER A 8 -12.53 40.31 -34.33
N ILE A 9 -13.12 41.43 -33.87
CA ILE A 9 -12.44 42.71 -33.63
C ILE A 9 -13.04 43.46 -32.41
N ALA A 10 -12.12 44.11 -31.69
CA ALA A 10 -12.20 44.86 -30.45
C ALA A 10 -13.04 46.15 -30.45
N ALA A 11 -13.31 46.68 -29.25
CA ALA A 11 -13.61 48.09 -29.03
C ALA A 11 -12.82 48.64 -27.83
N LEU A 12 -12.16 49.76 -28.09
CA LEU A 12 -11.27 50.55 -27.23
C LEU A 12 -12.05 51.75 -26.70
N ALA A 13 -11.87 52.14 -25.44
CA ALA A 13 -12.19 53.51 -24.99
C ALA A 13 -11.28 53.91 -23.83
N ALA A 14 -10.60 55.05 -24.00
CA ALA A 14 -9.69 55.69 -23.06
C ALA A 14 -10.19 57.11 -22.77
N ALA A 15 -10.04 57.59 -21.53
CA ALA A 15 -9.81 58.99 -21.16
C ALA A 15 -9.55 59.07 -19.65
N VAL A 16 -8.40 59.50 -19.12
CA VAL A 16 -7.79 60.85 -19.00
C VAL A 16 -7.57 61.06 -17.49
N ALA A 17 -6.32 61.35 -17.12
CA ALA A 17 -5.87 61.60 -15.75
C ALA A 17 -5.94 63.09 -15.39
N LEU A 18 -6.26 63.40 -14.13
CA LEU A 18 -5.93 64.67 -13.49
C LEU A 18 -5.39 64.39 -12.08
N THR A 19 -4.15 64.83 -11.84
CA THR A 19 -3.38 64.71 -10.61
C THR A 19 -3.75 65.81 -9.61
N GLY A 20 -4.13 65.43 -8.39
CA GLY A 20 -4.27 66.31 -7.24
C GLY A 20 -3.39 65.83 -6.09
N ALA A 21 -2.45 66.68 -5.66
CA ALA A 21 -1.54 66.42 -4.55
C ALA A 21 -2.27 66.55 -3.20
N ILE A 22 -2.15 65.53 -2.36
CA ILE A 22 -2.45 65.61 -0.93
C ILE A 22 -1.15 65.31 -0.19
N THR A 23 -0.61 66.33 0.48
CA THR A 23 0.50 66.22 1.41
C THR A 23 0.02 65.48 2.66
N ALA A 24 0.24 64.16 2.71
CA ALA A 24 0.12 63.40 3.95
C ALA A 24 1.38 63.62 4.79
N GLY A 25 1.21 64.24 5.96
CA GLY A 25 2.28 64.35 6.96
C GLY A 25 2.77 62.96 7.36
N ALA A 26 4.08 62.74 7.27
CA ALA A 26 4.71 61.55 7.81
C ALA A 26 4.59 61.59 9.34
N ALA A 27 3.74 60.74 9.91
CA ALA A 27 3.91 60.30 11.28
C ALA A 27 5.27 59.58 11.38
N PRO A 28 6.04 59.71 12.48
CA PRO A 28 7.26 58.94 12.62
C PRO A 28 6.90 57.45 12.59
N ALA A 29 7.43 56.72 11.62
CA ALA A 29 7.37 55.26 11.62
C ALA A 29 8.10 54.78 12.88
N SER A 30 7.36 54.27 13.86
CA SER A 30 7.95 53.41 14.88
C SER A 30 8.58 52.23 14.13
N ALA A 31 9.91 52.17 14.10
CA ALA A 31 10.61 51.07 13.46
C ALA A 31 10.15 49.75 14.09
N ALA A 32 9.46 48.90 13.31
CA ALA A 32 9.14 47.56 13.74
C ALA A 32 10.45 46.82 14.04
N GLY A 33 10.52 46.16 15.19
CA GLY A 33 11.72 45.42 15.60
C GLY A 33 12.11 44.36 14.57
N LEU A 34 13.41 44.11 14.42
CA LEU A 34 13.98 43.04 13.63
C LEU A 34 13.46 41.66 14.10
N PRO A 35 13.24 40.70 13.19
CA PRO A 35 12.82 39.36 13.58
C PRO A 35 13.90 38.65 14.39
N ASN A 36 13.50 37.73 15.27
CA ASN A 36 14.45 36.94 16.06
C ASN A 36 15.38 36.12 15.15
N VAL A 37 16.65 36.03 15.56
CA VAL A 37 17.70 35.29 14.84
C VAL A 37 17.50 33.79 15.08
N THR A 38 17.86 32.97 14.10
CA THR A 38 17.78 31.50 14.22
C THR A 38 18.67 30.99 15.37
N CYS A 39 18.19 29.96 16.08
CA CYS A 39 18.99 29.22 17.05
C CYS A 39 19.59 27.92 16.48
N GLY A 40 19.42 27.70 15.17
CA GLY A 40 19.66 26.44 14.48
C GLY A 40 18.40 25.96 13.75
N THR A 41 18.53 24.87 12.99
CA THR A 41 17.40 24.29 12.27
C THR A 41 16.31 23.82 13.25
N VAL A 42 15.09 24.29 13.04
CA VAL A 42 13.89 23.83 13.77
C VAL A 42 13.43 22.50 13.17
N THR A 43 13.19 21.49 14.00
CA THR A 43 12.79 20.14 13.58
C THR A 43 11.36 19.79 14.01
N GLY A 44 10.81 18.67 13.52
CA GLY A 44 9.52 18.14 13.98
C GLY A 44 9.55 17.72 15.46
N ASP A 45 10.70 17.23 15.95
CA ASP A 45 10.90 16.90 17.36
C ASP A 45 10.77 18.15 18.25
N ASP A 46 11.29 19.30 17.79
CA ASP A 46 11.14 20.56 18.51
C ASP A 46 9.65 20.93 18.69
N GLY A 47 8.81 20.65 17.69
CA GLY A 47 7.35 20.86 17.76
C GLY A 47 6.65 19.92 18.75
N SER A 48 7.09 18.65 18.82
CA SER A 48 6.55 17.66 19.75
C SER A 48 6.93 18.00 21.20
N VAL A 49 8.19 18.36 21.43
CA VAL A 49 8.69 18.81 22.74
C VAL A 49 7.97 20.09 23.19
N ALA A 50 7.73 21.05 22.28
CA ALA A 50 6.98 22.26 22.60
C ALA A 50 5.55 21.95 23.08
N SER A 51 4.86 21.04 22.39
CA SER A 51 3.49 20.62 22.73
C SER A 51 3.42 19.99 24.12
N ASN A 52 4.35 19.10 24.45
CA ASN A 52 4.43 18.46 25.77
C ASN A 52 4.76 19.48 26.86
N LEU A 53 5.73 20.37 26.63
CA LEU A 53 6.10 21.39 27.60
C LEU A 53 4.95 22.36 27.91
N ASN A 54 4.14 22.72 26.91
CA ASN A 54 2.98 23.58 27.13
C ASN A 54 1.96 23.01 28.13
N GLN A 55 1.94 21.69 28.35
CA GLN A 55 1.06 21.06 29.33
C GLN A 55 1.58 21.16 30.78
N VAL A 56 2.89 21.38 30.97
CA VAL A 56 3.55 21.22 32.28
C VAL A 56 4.27 22.48 32.79
N LEU A 57 4.54 23.45 31.91
CA LEU A 57 5.17 24.72 32.31
C LEU A 57 4.17 25.63 33.02
N THR A 58 4.68 26.39 34.00
CA THR A 58 3.87 27.14 34.95
C THR A 58 4.24 28.62 35.07
N GLY A 59 5.44 29.00 34.63
CA GLY A 59 6.00 30.35 34.66
C GLY A 59 5.75 31.12 33.36
N LYS A 60 6.71 31.99 32.98
CA LYS A 60 6.57 32.91 31.82
C LYS A 60 6.26 32.23 30.50
N LEU A 61 6.66 30.96 30.35
CA LEU A 61 6.49 30.19 29.12
C LEU A 61 5.28 29.24 29.12
N ARG A 62 4.40 29.34 30.12
CA ARG A 62 3.14 28.59 30.14
C ARG A 62 2.35 28.82 28.85
N ASN A 63 1.99 27.73 28.17
CA ASN A 63 1.28 27.73 26.87
C ASN A 63 1.97 28.54 25.75
N ALA A 64 3.24 28.90 25.93
CA ALA A 64 3.96 29.76 25.00
C ALA A 64 5.16 29.06 24.35
N MET A 65 5.46 27.80 24.67
CA MET A 65 6.51 27.07 23.98
C MET A 65 6.15 26.85 22.51
N THR A 66 7.12 27.16 21.65
CA THR A 66 7.07 26.93 20.20
C THR A 66 8.28 26.10 19.79
N ALA A 67 8.22 25.48 18.61
CA ALA A 67 9.36 24.73 18.07
C ALA A 67 10.64 25.60 17.98
N TYR A 68 10.49 26.90 17.69
CA TYR A 68 11.60 27.85 17.74
C TYR A 68 12.19 28.03 19.15
N ARG A 69 11.36 28.20 20.18
CA ARG A 69 11.85 28.32 21.57
C ARG A 69 12.53 27.04 22.04
N VAL A 70 12.03 25.88 21.61
CA VAL A 70 12.68 24.59 21.85
C VAL A 70 14.03 24.51 21.14
N SER A 71 14.16 24.95 19.89
CA SER A 71 15.45 24.95 19.20
C SER A 71 16.49 25.85 19.88
N CYS A 72 16.06 26.98 20.45
CA CYS A 72 16.91 27.84 21.28
C CYS A 72 17.34 27.18 22.59
N ALA A 73 16.43 26.56 23.34
CA ALA A 73 16.77 25.80 24.53
C ALA A 73 17.72 24.64 24.21
N ARG A 74 17.46 23.92 23.11
CA ARG A 74 18.30 22.82 22.60
C ARG A 74 19.72 23.30 22.27
N ALA A 75 19.88 24.47 21.65
CA ALA A 75 21.19 25.04 21.36
C ALA A 75 22.00 25.37 22.64
N ILE A 76 21.33 25.92 23.66
CA ILE A 76 21.94 26.20 24.98
C ILE A 76 22.39 24.88 25.63
N VAL A 77 21.48 23.91 25.74
CA VAL A 77 21.75 22.61 26.38
C VAL A 77 22.86 21.85 25.65
N ALA A 78 22.83 21.82 24.32
CA ALA A 78 23.87 21.18 23.51
C ALA A 78 25.25 21.83 23.74
N THR A 79 25.31 23.16 23.84
CA THR A 79 26.56 23.88 24.10
C THR A 79 27.12 23.58 25.49
N VAL A 80 26.27 23.55 26.52
CA VAL A 80 26.68 23.18 27.89
C VAL A 80 27.27 21.78 27.93
N ARG A 81 26.57 20.81 27.32
CA ARG A 81 27.01 19.42 27.25
C ARG A 81 28.28 19.24 26.43
N ALA A 82 28.44 20.00 25.35
CA ALA A 82 29.66 20.00 24.54
C ALA A 82 30.90 20.48 25.33
N ARG A 83 30.71 21.30 26.38
CA ARG A 83 31.77 21.68 27.32
C ARG A 83 32.03 20.65 28.43
N GLY A 84 31.30 19.54 28.46
CA GLY A 84 31.38 18.54 29.54
C GLY A 84 30.86 19.04 30.89
N LEU A 85 30.05 20.11 30.91
CA LEU A 85 29.46 20.64 32.14
C LEU A 85 28.18 19.87 32.49
N PRO A 86 27.85 19.73 33.79
CA PRO A 86 26.65 19.01 34.22
C PRO A 86 25.37 19.74 33.83
N ASP A 87 24.26 19.00 33.68
CA ASP A 87 22.96 19.54 33.25
C ASP A 87 22.45 20.68 34.15
N GLN A 88 22.86 20.76 35.42
CA GLN A 88 22.54 21.90 36.28
C GLN A 88 23.07 23.23 35.72
N ALA A 89 24.20 23.24 35.01
CA ALA A 89 24.70 24.43 34.30
C ALA A 89 23.77 24.81 33.14
N ALA A 90 23.15 23.82 32.49
CA ALA A 90 22.16 24.06 31.45
C ALA A 90 20.87 24.62 32.03
N VAL A 91 20.45 24.14 33.20
CA VAL A 91 19.30 24.69 33.93
C VAL A 91 19.53 26.15 34.29
N ILE A 92 20.73 26.50 34.78
CA ILE A 92 21.12 27.89 35.06
C ILE A 92 21.07 28.73 33.77
N ALA A 93 21.67 28.26 32.69
CA ALA A 93 21.70 29.00 31.42
C ALA A 93 20.29 29.19 30.81
N VAL A 94 19.46 28.14 30.81
CA VAL A 94 18.08 28.21 30.33
C VAL A 94 17.23 29.11 31.22
N THR A 95 17.39 29.06 32.55
CA THR A 95 16.71 29.98 33.49
C THR A 95 17.03 31.43 33.16
N THR A 96 18.31 31.73 32.90
CA THR A 96 18.74 33.06 32.47
C THR A 96 18.05 33.43 31.16
N ALA A 97 18.12 32.60 30.12
CA ALA A 97 17.54 32.94 28.82
C ALA A 97 16.00 33.08 28.83
N ILE A 98 15.28 32.33 29.67
CA ILE A 98 13.84 32.55 29.90
C ILE A 98 13.59 33.92 30.51
N THR A 99 14.39 34.27 31.52
CA THR A 99 14.22 35.53 32.27
C THR A 99 14.49 36.74 31.40
N GLU A 100 15.57 36.69 30.62
CA GLU A 100 16.08 37.80 29.81
C GLU A 100 15.30 38.00 28.51
N SER A 101 14.91 36.91 27.85
CA SER A 101 14.35 36.99 26.49
C SER A 101 13.11 36.14 26.24
N THR A 102 12.62 35.39 27.22
CA THR A 102 11.62 34.32 27.01
C THR A 102 12.04 33.33 25.92
N LEU A 103 13.33 32.96 25.90
CA LEU A 103 13.96 32.07 24.91
C LEU A 103 13.89 32.58 23.46
N TYR A 104 13.98 33.90 23.26
CA TYR A 104 14.14 34.48 21.93
C TYR A 104 15.57 34.97 21.71
N ASN A 105 16.17 34.59 20.59
CA ASN A 105 17.45 35.16 20.18
C ASN A 105 17.21 36.52 19.50
N ASN A 106 16.97 37.53 20.33
CA ASN A 106 16.43 38.81 19.90
C ASN A 106 17.52 39.80 19.46
N PRO A 107 17.55 40.26 18.19
CA PRO A 107 18.52 41.26 17.73
C PRO A 107 18.18 42.70 18.12
N ASN A 108 16.99 42.96 18.66
CA ASN A 108 16.59 44.30 19.07
C ASN A 108 17.21 44.65 20.42
N GLN A 109 17.77 45.86 20.50
CA GLN A 109 18.34 46.43 21.71
C GLN A 109 17.24 46.82 22.71
N LEU A 110 16.70 45.84 23.43
CA LEU A 110 15.56 46.05 24.33
C LEU A 110 15.90 46.89 25.55
N ASP A 111 17.13 46.76 26.04
CA ASP A 111 17.69 47.58 27.12
C ASP A 111 19.13 47.99 26.77
N HIS A 112 19.34 49.29 26.56
CA HIS A 112 20.59 49.89 26.07
C HIS A 112 21.12 49.25 24.77
N ASP A 113 22.17 48.44 24.87
CA ASP A 113 22.87 47.79 23.76
C ASP A 113 22.78 46.25 23.84
N SER A 114 21.87 45.74 24.67
CA SER A 114 21.69 44.31 24.98
C SER A 114 21.02 43.55 23.84
N VAL A 115 21.54 42.39 23.46
CA VAL A 115 20.94 41.53 22.41
C VAL A 115 21.06 40.04 22.75
N GLY A 116 20.32 39.22 22.00
CA GLY A 116 20.43 37.77 21.99
C GLY A 116 19.69 37.07 23.13
N LEU A 117 19.93 35.76 23.26
CA LEU A 117 19.25 34.87 24.22
C LEU A 117 19.39 35.32 25.67
N PHE A 118 20.56 35.85 26.03
CA PHE A 118 20.91 36.26 27.39
C PHE A 118 20.84 37.79 27.59
N GLN A 119 20.38 38.56 26.59
CA GLN A 119 20.38 40.03 26.61
C GLN A 119 21.69 40.63 27.15
N GLN A 120 22.83 40.11 26.69
CA GLN A 120 24.15 40.57 27.12
C GLN A 120 24.48 41.92 26.46
N ARG A 121 25.18 42.83 27.15
CA ARG A 121 25.69 44.11 26.61
C ARG A 121 26.98 43.94 25.80
N ALA A 122 27.43 44.98 25.09
CA ALA A 122 28.65 44.94 24.26
C ALA A 122 29.93 44.57 25.02
N SER A 123 29.97 44.77 26.35
CA SER A 123 31.09 44.34 27.19
C SER A 123 31.33 42.82 27.19
N TRP A 124 30.33 42.01 26.80
CA TRP A 124 30.47 40.56 26.68
C TRP A 124 31.07 40.10 25.35
N GLY A 125 31.04 40.94 24.31
CA GLY A 125 31.52 40.59 22.98
C GLY A 125 30.79 41.34 21.86
N SER A 126 31.19 41.04 20.62
CA SER A 126 30.58 41.65 19.43
C SER A 126 29.09 41.32 19.32
N THR A 127 28.31 42.14 18.60
CA THR A 127 26.88 41.85 18.38
C THR A 127 26.66 40.51 17.66
N SER A 128 27.53 40.14 16.72
CA SER A 128 27.47 38.83 16.05
C SER A 128 27.70 37.67 17.00
N ASP A 129 28.62 37.81 17.96
CA ASP A 129 28.88 36.78 18.97
C ASP A 129 27.71 36.61 19.92
N ARG A 130 27.11 37.73 20.35
CA ARG A 130 25.94 37.74 21.25
C ARG A 130 24.67 37.23 20.58
N LEU A 131 24.58 37.27 19.25
CA LEU A 131 23.48 36.69 18.47
C LEU A 131 23.75 35.26 17.97
N ASN A 132 24.95 34.73 18.15
CA ASN A 132 25.22 33.32 17.87
C ASN A 132 24.95 32.49 19.14
N PRO A 133 23.93 31.61 19.16
CA PRO A 133 23.52 30.87 20.36
C PRO A 133 24.64 30.10 21.04
N THR A 134 25.52 29.46 20.27
CA THR A 134 26.65 28.70 20.80
C THR A 134 27.69 29.63 21.42
N VAL A 135 28.02 30.72 20.73
CA VAL A 135 29.02 31.68 21.22
C VAL A 135 28.53 32.43 22.46
N THR A 136 27.32 32.99 22.46
CA THR A 136 26.75 33.69 23.63
C THR A 136 26.57 32.77 24.84
N THR A 137 26.19 31.50 24.62
CA THR A 137 26.14 30.50 25.71
C THR A 137 27.55 30.24 26.27
N ASN A 138 28.58 30.13 25.42
CA ASN A 138 29.95 29.97 25.88
C ASN A 138 30.45 31.18 26.68
N LEU A 139 30.09 32.41 26.26
CA LEU A 139 30.40 33.64 27.00
C LEU A 139 29.77 33.61 28.41
N PHE A 140 28.46 33.28 28.50
CA PHE A 140 27.78 33.11 29.78
C PHE A 140 28.46 32.07 30.68
N LEU A 141 28.78 30.90 30.11
CA LEU A 141 29.43 29.81 30.85
C LEU A 141 30.86 30.16 31.29
N ASN A 142 31.58 30.98 30.53
CA ASN A 142 32.90 31.45 30.93
C ASN A 142 32.81 32.34 32.19
N GLU A 143 31.88 33.29 32.22
CA GLU A 143 31.69 34.14 33.40
C GLU A 143 31.16 33.33 34.60
N LEU A 144 30.26 32.35 34.37
CA LEU A 144 29.83 31.41 35.41
C LEU A 144 31.02 30.69 36.05
N LEU A 145 31.92 30.13 35.24
CA LEU A 145 33.10 29.39 35.74
C LEU A 145 34.14 30.31 36.39
N ASN A 146 34.27 31.55 35.91
CA ASN A 146 35.14 32.57 36.48
C ASN A 146 34.67 32.99 37.89
N LEU A 147 33.38 33.25 38.06
CA LEU A 147 32.78 33.65 39.35
C LEU A 147 32.65 32.49 40.33
N TYR A 148 32.55 31.26 39.82
CA TYR A 148 32.39 30.05 40.62
C TYR A 148 33.40 28.97 40.19
N PRO A 149 34.70 29.17 40.52
CA PRO A 149 35.74 28.20 40.19
C PRO A 149 35.45 26.85 40.83
N ASN A 150 35.96 25.78 40.21
CA ASN A 150 35.78 24.39 40.64
C ASN A 150 34.30 23.97 40.81
N ASN A 151 33.42 24.55 39.98
CA ASN A 151 31.97 24.33 40.05
C ASN A 151 31.35 24.66 41.42
N SER A 152 31.91 25.62 42.15
CA SER A 152 31.41 26.05 43.47
C SER A 152 29.99 26.64 43.46
N TRP A 153 29.38 26.78 42.28
CA TRP A 153 27.96 27.10 42.09
C TRP A 153 27.03 25.91 42.35
N GLN A 154 27.54 24.66 42.31
CA GLN A 154 26.74 23.47 42.61
C GLN A 154 26.23 23.50 44.05
N GLY A 155 24.96 23.15 44.23
CA GLY A 155 24.25 23.27 45.53
C GLY A 155 23.75 24.68 45.88
N LYS A 156 24.05 25.72 45.08
CA LYS A 156 23.44 27.05 45.26
C LYS A 156 22.07 27.13 44.57
N GLN A 157 21.23 28.05 45.05
CA GLN A 157 19.95 28.33 44.42
C GLN A 157 20.16 28.91 43.00
N VAL A 158 19.48 28.35 42.01
CA VAL A 158 19.67 28.67 40.58
C VAL A 158 19.55 30.17 40.30
N GLY A 159 18.50 30.83 40.81
CA GLY A 159 18.30 32.25 40.58
C GLY A 159 19.40 33.14 41.17
N VAL A 160 20.01 32.74 42.30
CA VAL A 160 21.17 33.44 42.89
C VAL A 160 22.38 33.34 41.95
N VAL A 161 22.61 32.17 41.36
CA VAL A 161 23.70 31.96 40.41
C VAL A 161 23.46 32.78 39.13
N CYS A 162 22.25 32.72 38.55
CA CYS A 162 21.88 33.53 37.39
C CYS A 162 22.12 35.03 37.63
N GLN A 163 21.62 35.56 38.76
CA GLN A 163 21.81 36.95 39.14
C GLN A 163 23.29 37.31 39.32
N THR A 164 24.08 36.44 39.92
CA THR A 164 25.51 36.71 40.17
C THR A 164 26.28 36.83 38.86
N VAL A 165 25.95 36.00 37.86
CA VAL A 165 26.57 36.04 36.53
C VAL A 165 26.10 37.24 35.71
N GLN A 166 24.79 37.50 35.65
CA GLN A 166 24.23 38.56 34.81
C GLN A 166 24.30 39.96 35.43
N ARG A 167 24.31 40.05 36.76
CA ARG A 167 24.28 41.30 37.54
C ARG A 167 23.11 42.21 37.13
N SER A 168 21.91 41.63 37.01
CA SER A 168 20.69 42.35 36.61
C SER A 168 20.19 43.29 37.72
N ALA A 169 19.45 44.34 37.33
CA ALA A 169 18.74 45.21 38.26
C ALA A 169 17.57 44.51 38.98
N TYR A 170 17.13 43.34 38.49
CA TYR A 170 15.97 42.60 38.99
C TYR A 170 16.33 41.19 39.48
N PRO A 171 17.06 41.07 40.61
CA PRO A 171 17.61 39.79 41.08
C PRO A 171 16.55 38.72 41.37
N THR A 172 15.33 39.13 41.73
CA THR A 172 14.24 38.22 42.12
C THR A 172 13.55 37.55 40.91
N HIS A 173 13.85 37.94 39.68
CA HIS A 173 13.16 37.44 38.49
C HIS A 173 13.63 36.07 37.99
N TYR A 174 14.82 35.61 38.36
CA TYR A 174 15.35 34.33 37.85
C TYR A 174 14.77 33.11 38.55
N GLN A 175 14.68 33.14 39.89
CA GLN A 175 14.31 31.97 40.66
C GLN A 175 12.90 31.40 40.32
N PRO A 176 11.89 32.23 40.01
CA PRO A 176 10.58 31.73 39.56
C PRO A 176 10.65 30.83 38.32
N GLU A 177 11.61 31.05 37.42
CA GLU A 177 11.73 30.30 36.15
C GLU A 177 12.56 29.01 36.28
N ALA A 178 13.24 28.78 37.40
CA ALA A 178 14.19 27.68 37.56
C ALA A 178 13.54 26.29 37.43
N ALA A 179 12.32 26.11 37.96
CA ALA A 179 11.60 24.84 37.86
C ALA A 179 11.17 24.53 36.41
N ASP A 180 10.75 25.56 35.68
CA ASP A 180 10.38 25.44 34.27
C ASP A 180 11.62 25.20 33.40
N ALA A 181 12.73 25.88 33.67
CA ALA A 181 14.00 25.61 33.02
C ALA A 181 14.46 24.15 33.22
N GLN A 182 14.30 23.58 34.43
CA GLN A 182 14.59 22.17 34.68
C GLN A 182 13.73 21.23 33.82
N ARG A 183 12.42 21.50 33.72
CA ARG A 183 11.51 20.72 32.85
C ARG A 183 11.93 20.80 31.39
N ILE A 184 12.29 22.01 30.92
CA ILE A 184 12.78 22.24 29.56
C ILE A 184 14.06 21.43 29.32
N VAL A 185 15.08 21.55 30.18
CA VAL A 185 16.36 20.84 30.03
C VAL A 185 16.15 19.33 29.99
N ASN A 186 15.29 18.77 30.83
CA ASN A 186 14.96 17.34 30.82
C ASN A 186 14.30 16.93 29.49
N ALA A 187 13.42 17.78 28.93
CA ALA A 187 12.66 17.50 27.72
C ALA A 187 13.48 17.68 26.43
N VAL A 188 14.41 18.64 26.35
CA VAL A 188 15.34 18.74 25.21
C VAL A 188 16.52 17.78 25.34
N GLY A 189 16.82 17.33 26.56
CA GLY A 189 17.90 16.40 26.86
C GLY A 189 17.55 14.94 26.63
N SER A 190 16.26 14.63 26.51
CA SER A 190 15.71 13.32 26.16
C SER A 190 15.10 13.44 24.78
N THR A 191 15.66 12.78 23.76
CA THR A 191 14.84 12.46 22.58
C THR A 191 13.57 11.78 23.11
N PRO A 192 12.35 12.24 22.75
CA PRO A 192 11.15 11.46 23.07
C PRO A 192 11.40 10.08 22.51
N VAL A 193 11.50 9.06 23.37
CA VAL A 193 11.54 7.68 22.91
C VAL A 193 10.11 7.40 22.45
N ASN A 194 9.82 7.80 21.22
CA ASN A 194 8.62 7.40 20.54
C ASN A 194 8.54 5.87 20.64
N PRO A 195 7.43 5.31 21.14
CA PRO A 195 7.34 3.88 21.31
C PRO A 195 7.55 3.20 19.95
N ASN A 196 8.27 2.07 19.95
CA ASN A 196 8.38 1.26 18.75
C ASN A 196 6.97 0.78 18.38
N PRO A 197 6.43 1.16 17.20
CA PRO A 197 5.06 0.84 16.84
C PRO A 197 4.78 -0.66 16.83
N VAL A 198 5.77 -1.50 16.49
CA VAL A 198 5.61 -2.97 16.44
C VAL A 198 5.37 -3.58 17.83
N ALA A 199 5.78 -2.88 18.90
CA ALA A 199 5.53 -3.31 20.27
C ALA A 199 4.16 -2.86 20.82
N LEU A 200 3.41 -2.06 20.06
CA LEU A 200 2.11 -1.57 20.50
C LEU A 200 1.02 -2.65 20.37
N PRO A 201 0.05 -2.70 21.28
CA PRO A 201 -1.08 -3.61 21.18
C PRO A 201 -1.89 -3.43 19.89
N ALA A 202 -2.51 -4.52 19.43
CA ALA A 202 -3.46 -4.44 18.32
C ALA A 202 -4.62 -3.47 18.66
N GLY A 203 -5.07 -2.70 17.67
CA GLY A 203 -6.06 -1.64 17.83
C GLY A 203 -5.48 -0.27 18.18
N THR A 204 -4.18 -0.16 18.47
CA THR A 204 -3.54 1.14 18.76
C THR A 204 -3.46 2.00 17.50
N LEU A 205 -3.99 3.22 17.54
CA LEU A 205 -3.81 4.20 16.47
C LEU A 205 -2.45 4.87 16.61
N VAL A 206 -1.71 4.93 15.50
CA VAL A 206 -0.39 5.56 15.42
C VAL A 206 -0.34 6.59 14.31
N LYS A 207 0.48 7.62 14.49
CA LYS A 207 0.83 8.57 13.42
C LYS A 207 2.28 9.03 13.52
N SER A 208 2.82 9.45 12.38
CA SER A 208 4.07 10.22 12.34
C SER A 208 3.79 11.70 12.67
N PRO A 209 4.65 12.39 13.43
CA PRO A 209 4.58 13.85 13.58
C PRO A 209 4.71 14.62 12.26
N ALA A 210 5.29 14.01 11.22
CA ALA A 210 5.60 14.65 9.95
C ALA A 210 4.48 14.56 8.90
N GLY A 211 3.37 13.86 9.17
CA GLY A 211 2.32 13.62 8.18
C GLY A 211 0.91 13.49 8.77
N PRO A 212 -0.13 13.58 7.91
CA PRO A 212 -1.52 13.46 8.34
C PRO A 212 -2.00 12.01 8.49
N ASP A 213 -1.24 11.04 7.98
CA ASP A 213 -1.67 9.64 7.90
C ASP A 213 -1.77 8.99 9.28
N VAL A 214 -2.86 8.25 9.49
CA VAL A 214 -3.11 7.43 10.68
C VAL A 214 -3.12 5.96 10.28
N LYS A 215 -2.46 5.13 11.08
CA LYS A 215 -2.50 3.67 10.95
C LYS A 215 -3.03 3.06 12.24
N VAL A 216 -3.75 1.95 12.12
CA VAL A 216 -4.07 1.08 13.26
C VAL A 216 -3.09 -0.09 13.28
N MET A 217 -2.54 -0.38 14.46
CA MET A 217 -1.65 -1.51 14.65
C MET A 217 -2.45 -2.81 14.71
N ILE A 218 -2.10 -3.80 13.89
CA ILE A 218 -2.74 -5.13 13.85
C ILE A 218 -1.66 -6.18 13.65
N ALA A 219 -1.39 -6.99 14.68
CA ALA A 219 -0.38 -8.06 14.65
C ALA A 219 0.98 -7.59 14.07
N GLY A 220 1.47 -6.43 14.52
CA GLY A 220 2.74 -5.84 14.06
C GLY A 220 2.69 -5.07 12.73
N ALA A 221 1.58 -5.12 12.00
CA ALA A 221 1.34 -4.33 10.79
C ALA A 221 0.65 -3.01 11.12
N GLY A 222 0.88 -1.98 10.31
CA GLY A 222 0.19 -0.70 10.40
C GLY A 222 -0.78 -0.53 9.25
N LEU A 223 -2.07 -0.81 9.48
CA LEU A 223 -3.10 -0.72 8.45
C LEU A 223 -3.59 0.73 8.34
N PRO A 224 -3.65 1.32 7.14
CA PRO A 224 -4.14 2.68 6.97
C PRO A 224 -5.60 2.80 7.43
N VAL A 225 -5.90 3.85 8.18
CA VAL A 225 -7.26 4.21 8.59
C VAL A 225 -7.73 5.35 7.69
N ALA A 226 -8.71 5.08 6.83
CA ALA A 226 -9.29 6.11 5.99
C ALA A 226 -10.26 7.01 6.78
N ALA A 227 -10.54 8.21 6.28
CA ALA A 227 -11.53 9.09 6.90
C ALA A 227 -12.92 8.44 6.98
N SER A 228 -13.26 7.59 6.01
CA SER A 228 -14.51 6.79 6.00
C SER A 228 -14.58 5.77 7.13
N ASP A 229 -13.43 5.32 7.63
CA ASP A 229 -13.34 4.26 8.65
C ASP A 229 -13.59 4.84 10.05
N VAL A 230 -13.23 6.10 10.31
CA VAL A 230 -13.22 6.68 11.67
C VAL A 230 -14.55 6.54 12.41
N GLY A 231 -15.66 6.92 11.74
CA GLY A 231 -16.98 6.87 12.35
C GLY A 231 -17.56 5.46 12.42
N ILE A 232 -17.40 4.68 11.33
CA ILE A 232 -18.01 3.36 11.19
C ILE A 232 -17.28 2.29 12.01
N ASP A 233 -15.96 2.38 12.13
CA ASP A 233 -15.10 1.46 12.88
C ASP A 233 -14.86 1.92 14.33
N HIS A 234 -15.47 3.06 14.73
CA HIS A 234 -15.38 3.65 16.07
C HIS A 234 -13.95 4.00 16.53
N TYR A 235 -13.10 4.47 15.61
CA TYR A 235 -11.74 4.90 15.95
C TYR A 235 -11.71 6.25 16.69
N ASP A 236 -11.17 6.27 17.90
CA ASP A 236 -10.99 7.48 18.71
C ASP A 236 -9.68 8.20 18.36
N LEU A 237 -9.77 9.21 17.48
CA LEU A 237 -8.60 9.99 17.05
C LEU A 237 -7.94 10.81 18.17
N SER A 238 -8.57 10.95 19.35
CA SER A 238 -7.95 11.62 20.50
C SER A 238 -6.89 10.77 21.20
N ARG A 239 -6.85 9.46 20.91
CA ARG A 239 -5.93 8.48 21.53
C ARG A 239 -4.77 8.07 20.65
N ILE A 240 -4.47 8.84 19.60
CA ILE A 240 -3.38 8.52 18.68
C ILE A 240 -2.03 8.62 19.40
N VAL A 241 -1.22 7.58 19.24
CA VAL A 241 0.17 7.51 19.71
C VAL A 241 1.10 8.06 18.63
N LEU A 242 1.95 9.01 18.99
CA LEU A 242 3.03 9.45 18.10
C LEU A 242 4.14 8.41 18.08
N VAL A 243 4.59 8.03 16.90
CA VAL A 243 5.73 7.13 16.70
C VAL A 243 6.77 7.78 15.79
N ASP A 244 8.00 7.26 15.81
CA ASP A 244 9.05 7.73 14.90
C ASP A 244 8.60 7.63 13.43
N ASP A 245 8.98 8.62 12.62
CA ASP A 245 8.55 8.72 11.24
C ASP A 245 9.10 7.58 10.36
N SER A 246 10.35 7.19 10.56
CA SER A 246 10.95 6.06 9.84
C SER A 246 10.31 4.74 10.26
N ALA A 247 10.04 4.56 11.55
CA ALA A 247 9.30 3.43 12.08
C ALA A 247 7.87 3.37 11.52
N PHE A 248 7.14 4.48 11.48
CA PHE A 248 5.80 4.57 10.92
C PHE A 248 5.75 4.16 9.44
N ARG A 249 6.71 4.64 8.64
CA ARG A 249 6.79 4.38 7.19
C ARG A 249 7.20 2.95 6.87
N SER A 250 8.01 2.33 7.72
CA SER A 250 8.48 0.94 7.57
C SER A 250 7.46 -0.13 8.02
N LEU A 251 6.36 0.27 8.65
CA LEU A 251 5.31 -0.67 9.06
C LEU A 251 4.75 -1.46 7.87
N PRO A 252 4.64 -2.80 7.97
CA PRO A 252 3.97 -3.61 6.97
C PRO A 252 2.53 -3.15 6.75
N GLY A 253 2.09 -3.09 5.48
CA GLY A 253 0.71 -2.70 5.12
C GLY A 253 -0.30 -3.84 5.22
N SER A 254 0.10 -5.01 5.72
CA SER A 254 -0.77 -6.16 5.94
C SER A 254 -0.27 -7.00 7.11
N PRO A 255 -1.18 -7.60 7.91
CA PRO A 255 -0.79 -8.50 8.99
C PRO A 255 -0.01 -9.71 8.48
N ALA A 256 0.72 -10.37 9.37
CA ALA A 256 1.39 -11.62 9.04
C ALA A 256 0.38 -12.67 8.55
N ALA A 257 0.82 -13.56 7.66
CA ALA A 257 -0.06 -14.59 7.16
C ALA A 257 -0.52 -15.55 8.27
N GLY A 258 -1.75 -16.04 8.16
CA GLY A 258 -2.40 -16.84 9.20
C GLY A 258 -3.11 -16.02 10.28
N THR A 259 -2.99 -14.68 10.25
CA THR A 259 -3.77 -13.78 11.12
C THR A 259 -5.25 -13.86 10.76
N VAL A 260 -6.10 -14.10 11.77
CA VAL A 260 -7.55 -14.08 11.61
C VAL A 260 -8.05 -12.66 11.84
N ILE A 261 -8.81 -12.15 10.88
CA ILE A 261 -9.32 -10.79 10.88
C ILE A 261 -10.83 -10.76 10.63
N LEU A 262 -11.45 -9.68 11.07
CA LEU A 262 -12.84 -9.33 10.77
C LEU A 262 -12.98 -7.83 10.50
N ASP A 263 -14.13 -7.43 10.00
CA ASP A 263 -14.50 -6.04 9.86
C ASP A 263 -14.65 -5.39 11.25
N GLN A 264 -13.86 -4.34 11.54
CA GLN A 264 -13.89 -3.63 12.82
C GLN A 264 -15.26 -2.99 13.11
N SER A 265 -15.99 -2.56 12.08
CA SER A 265 -17.33 -1.97 12.26
C SER A 265 -18.36 -2.97 12.79
N GLY A 266 -18.10 -4.27 12.60
CA GLY A 266 -19.06 -5.34 12.87
C GLY A 266 -20.22 -5.40 11.88
N THR A 267 -20.20 -4.64 10.79
CA THR A 267 -21.25 -4.70 9.76
C THR A 267 -21.19 -5.97 8.91
N ASP A 268 -19.98 -6.50 8.68
CA ASP A 268 -19.74 -7.81 8.10
C ASP A 268 -19.33 -8.82 9.19
N ALA A 269 -20.17 -9.83 9.42
CA ALA A 269 -19.89 -10.90 10.38
C ALA A 269 -18.95 -12.00 9.81
N ALA A 270 -18.54 -11.89 8.55
CA ALA A 270 -17.61 -12.82 7.94
C ALA A 270 -16.21 -12.70 8.57
N ARG A 271 -15.52 -13.85 8.62
CA ARG A 271 -14.16 -13.97 9.11
C ARG A 271 -13.22 -14.28 7.97
N PHE A 272 -12.01 -13.76 8.07
CA PHE A 272 -11.01 -13.95 7.02
C PHE A 272 -9.67 -14.34 7.65
N VAL A 273 -8.86 -15.05 6.88
CA VAL A 273 -7.44 -15.26 7.19
C VAL A 273 -6.60 -14.48 6.19
N VAL A 274 -5.56 -13.81 6.69
CA VAL A 274 -4.61 -13.10 5.84
C VAL A 274 -3.63 -14.08 5.22
N VAL A 275 -3.47 -14.07 3.90
CA VAL A 275 -2.45 -14.85 3.17
C VAL A 275 -1.88 -13.98 2.06
N GLY A 276 -0.57 -13.74 2.06
CA GLY A 276 0.09 -12.92 1.03
C GLY A 276 -0.51 -11.51 0.85
N GLY A 277 -1.06 -10.92 1.91
CA GLY A 277 -1.74 -9.61 1.84
C GLY A 277 -3.20 -9.63 1.40
N VAL A 278 -3.76 -10.82 1.15
CA VAL A 278 -5.15 -11.06 0.74
C VAL A 278 -5.97 -11.56 1.92
N ALA A 279 -7.22 -11.11 2.01
CA ALA A 279 -8.18 -11.61 3.01
C ALA A 279 -9.00 -12.76 2.41
N LEU A 280 -8.65 -14.00 2.76
CA LEU A 280 -9.36 -15.20 2.29
C LEU A 280 -10.53 -15.52 3.22
N PRO A 281 -11.76 -15.73 2.71
CA PRO A 281 -12.92 -16.01 3.54
C PRO A 281 -12.77 -17.37 4.23
N ILE A 282 -13.16 -17.43 5.50
CA ILE A 282 -13.21 -18.66 6.29
C ILE A 282 -14.68 -19.13 6.31
N SER A 283 -14.95 -20.31 5.78
CA SER A 283 -16.30 -20.90 5.83
C SER A 283 -16.65 -21.36 7.25
N GLY A 284 -17.93 -21.65 7.49
CA GLY A 284 -18.36 -22.22 8.79
C GLY A 284 -17.73 -23.58 9.08
N SER A 285 -17.51 -24.40 8.05
CA SER A 285 -16.78 -25.67 8.11
C SER A 285 -15.32 -25.45 8.47
N ASP A 286 -14.63 -24.56 7.73
CA ASP A 286 -13.21 -24.28 7.91
C ASP A 286 -12.94 -23.63 9.27
N TRP A 287 -13.88 -22.83 9.81
CA TRP A 287 -13.74 -22.20 11.12
C TRP A 287 -13.40 -23.19 12.23
N VAL A 288 -14.05 -24.36 12.21
CA VAL A 288 -13.80 -25.44 13.16
C VAL A 288 -12.77 -26.44 12.61
N GLY A 289 -12.95 -26.89 11.37
CA GLY A 289 -12.15 -27.95 10.75
C GLY A 289 -10.68 -27.58 10.53
N ASP A 290 -10.40 -26.31 10.24
CA ASP A 290 -9.04 -25.81 10.02
C ASP A 290 -8.43 -25.17 11.29
N GLY A 291 -9.14 -25.22 12.43
CA GLY A 291 -8.65 -24.74 13.72
C GLY A 291 -8.57 -23.22 13.87
N TYR A 292 -9.26 -22.44 13.03
CA TYR A 292 -9.29 -20.98 13.13
C TYR A 292 -10.00 -20.49 14.41
N ARG A 293 -10.98 -21.25 14.92
CA ARG A 293 -11.75 -20.92 16.13
C ARG A 293 -10.91 -20.65 17.38
N GLY A 294 -9.72 -21.23 17.49
CA GLY A 294 -8.82 -21.04 18.63
C GLY A 294 -7.93 -19.80 18.52
N ARG A 295 -8.00 -19.02 17.44
CA ARG A 295 -7.10 -17.90 17.17
C ARG A 295 -7.73 -16.57 17.60
N ALA A 296 -6.87 -15.61 17.92
CA ALA A 296 -7.31 -14.24 18.19
C ALA A 296 -7.94 -13.64 16.93
N GLU A 297 -9.12 -13.04 17.10
CA GLU A 297 -9.85 -12.34 16.06
C GLU A 297 -9.51 -10.84 16.15
N LEU A 298 -8.89 -10.28 15.10
CA LEU A 298 -8.46 -8.88 15.08
C LEU A 298 -9.33 -8.06 14.11
N GLY A 299 -9.99 -7.03 14.62
CA GLY A 299 -10.75 -6.10 13.78
C GLY A 299 -9.82 -5.20 12.96
N VAL A 300 -10.07 -5.10 11.66
CA VAL A 300 -9.31 -4.27 10.71
C VAL A 300 -10.19 -3.17 10.11
N PRO A 301 -9.61 -2.07 9.59
CA PRO A 301 -10.40 -1.01 8.98
C PRO A 301 -11.30 -1.52 7.84
N THR A 302 -12.55 -1.05 7.79
CA THR A 302 -13.54 -1.46 6.78
C THR A 302 -12.99 -1.31 5.37
N SER A 303 -12.43 -0.13 5.03
CA SER A 303 -11.91 0.16 3.69
C SER A 303 -10.71 -0.73 3.31
N TRP A 304 -9.85 -1.04 4.28
CA TRP A 304 -8.70 -1.93 4.07
C TRP A 304 -9.16 -3.35 3.78
N LEU A 305 -10.14 -3.86 4.54
CA LEU A 305 -10.68 -5.21 4.34
C LEU A 305 -11.33 -5.36 2.96
N GLN A 306 -12.12 -4.38 2.53
CA GLN A 306 -12.71 -4.35 1.19
C GLN A 306 -11.64 -4.45 0.10
N SER A 307 -10.56 -3.69 0.25
CA SER A 307 -9.43 -3.72 -0.68
C SER A 307 -8.70 -5.08 -0.63
N ALA A 308 -8.46 -5.63 0.55
CA ALA A 308 -7.75 -6.90 0.74
C ALA A 308 -8.52 -8.11 0.17
N ARG A 309 -9.86 -8.06 0.14
CA ARG A 309 -10.73 -9.09 -0.45
C ARG A 309 -10.71 -9.11 -1.99
N GLN A 310 -10.37 -7.99 -2.61
CA GLN A 310 -10.32 -7.86 -4.07
C GLN A 310 -8.95 -8.21 -4.65
N ARG A 311 -7.93 -8.38 -3.80
CA ARG A 311 -6.58 -8.75 -4.23
C ARG A 311 -6.53 -10.22 -4.63
N ASN A 312 -5.70 -10.52 -5.63
CA ASN A 312 -5.34 -11.88 -5.98
C ASN A 312 -4.08 -12.30 -5.23
N LEU A 313 -4.02 -13.57 -4.83
CA LEU A 313 -2.78 -14.13 -4.32
C LEU A 313 -1.70 -14.07 -5.42
N PRO A 314 -0.47 -13.66 -5.09
CA PRO A 314 0.60 -13.63 -6.07
C PRO A 314 0.94 -15.03 -6.57
N SER A 315 1.28 -15.12 -7.86
CA SER A 315 1.79 -16.36 -8.46
C SER A 315 3.09 -16.81 -7.77
N GLY A 316 3.31 -18.12 -7.70
CA GLY A 316 4.50 -18.72 -7.11
C GLY A 316 4.39 -19.04 -5.62
N LEU A 317 3.31 -18.60 -4.94
CA LEU A 317 2.99 -19.03 -3.59
C LEU A 317 2.67 -20.52 -3.57
N VAL A 318 3.14 -21.17 -2.51
CA VAL A 318 2.93 -22.58 -2.29
C VAL A 318 1.90 -22.76 -1.18
N LEU A 319 0.83 -23.49 -1.49
CA LEU A 319 -0.36 -23.58 -0.65
C LEU A 319 -0.66 -25.02 -0.23
N ALA A 320 -1.25 -25.16 0.95
CA ALA A 320 -1.88 -26.39 1.42
C ALA A 320 -3.11 -26.06 2.26
N ALA A 321 -4.01 -27.03 2.42
CA ALA A 321 -5.16 -26.90 3.30
C ALA A 321 -4.67 -26.68 4.74
N GLN A 322 -5.24 -25.67 5.43
CA GLN A 322 -4.84 -25.32 6.79
C GLN A 322 -5.16 -26.44 7.80
N SER A 323 -6.22 -27.21 7.58
CA SER A 323 -6.55 -28.41 8.36
C SER A 323 -5.42 -29.45 8.40
N GLY A 324 -4.59 -29.50 7.35
CA GLY A 324 -3.61 -30.58 7.16
C GLY A 324 -4.22 -31.95 6.88
N THR A 325 -5.56 -32.05 6.74
CA THR A 325 -6.23 -33.32 6.42
C THR A 325 -6.08 -33.70 4.95
N ASP A 326 -5.91 -32.70 4.07
CA ASP A 326 -5.54 -32.92 2.68
C ASP A 326 -4.01 -32.82 2.54
N PRO A 327 -3.31 -33.93 2.19
CA PRO A 327 -1.88 -33.91 1.97
C PRO A 327 -1.48 -33.23 0.65
N SER A 328 -2.45 -32.89 -0.21
CA SER A 328 -2.22 -32.26 -1.50
C SER A 328 -1.61 -30.88 -1.35
N ARG A 329 -0.71 -30.54 -2.27
CA ARG A 329 -0.02 -29.26 -2.30
C ARG A 329 -0.25 -28.59 -3.63
N TYR A 330 -0.27 -27.26 -3.59
CA TYR A 330 -0.63 -26.44 -4.73
C TYR A 330 0.36 -25.30 -4.92
N VAL A 331 0.53 -24.85 -6.15
CA VAL A 331 1.19 -23.58 -6.47
C VAL A 331 0.17 -22.63 -7.07
N MET A 332 0.14 -21.38 -6.58
CA MET A 332 -0.68 -20.34 -7.19
C MET A 332 -0.08 -19.92 -8.52
N VAL A 333 -0.90 -19.93 -9.58
CA VAL A 333 -0.54 -19.42 -10.89
C VAL A 333 -1.76 -18.71 -11.46
N ALA A 334 -1.64 -17.38 -11.62
CA ALA A 334 -2.65 -16.52 -12.23
C ALA A 334 -4.09 -16.83 -11.74
N GLY A 335 -4.30 -16.78 -10.42
CA GLY A 335 -5.62 -16.96 -9.80
C GLY A 335 -6.08 -18.42 -9.60
N ALA A 336 -5.35 -19.40 -10.11
CA ALA A 336 -5.62 -20.83 -9.93
C ALA A 336 -4.60 -21.49 -9.00
N ALA A 337 -5.06 -22.44 -8.18
CA ALA A 337 -4.20 -23.28 -7.35
C ALA A 337 -3.90 -24.58 -8.11
N LEU A 338 -2.70 -24.73 -8.65
CA LEU A 338 -2.34 -25.87 -9.47
C LEU A 338 -1.77 -27.00 -8.61
N PRO A 339 -2.35 -28.22 -8.63
CA PRO A 339 -1.84 -29.34 -7.84
C PRO A 339 -0.42 -29.72 -8.28
N ILE A 340 0.42 -30.04 -7.30
CA ILE A 340 1.81 -30.46 -7.50
C ILE A 340 1.96 -31.92 -7.09
N ALA A 341 2.51 -32.76 -7.97
CA ALA A 341 2.81 -34.13 -7.61
C ALA A 341 3.99 -34.19 -6.62
N GLY A 342 3.98 -35.16 -5.71
CA GLY A 342 5.05 -35.33 -4.71
C GLY A 342 6.45 -35.51 -5.33
N SER A 343 6.54 -36.11 -6.51
CA SER A 343 7.80 -36.25 -7.27
C SER A 343 8.34 -34.92 -7.79
N GLU A 344 7.47 -33.96 -8.10
CA GLU A 344 7.85 -32.65 -8.64
C GLU A 344 8.19 -31.65 -7.53
N TRP A 345 7.65 -31.89 -6.33
CA TRP A 345 7.74 -30.99 -5.19
C TRP A 345 9.19 -30.63 -4.83
N SER A 346 10.04 -31.65 -4.60
CA SER A 346 11.46 -31.44 -4.30
C SER A 346 12.29 -31.23 -5.56
N ALA A 347 11.97 -31.93 -6.66
CA ALA A 347 12.74 -31.83 -7.90
C ALA A 347 12.77 -30.41 -8.48
N ASN A 348 11.67 -29.66 -8.29
CA ASN A 348 11.52 -28.29 -8.80
C ASN A 348 11.73 -27.22 -7.72
N GLY A 349 12.22 -27.60 -6.53
CA GLY A 349 12.57 -26.70 -5.44
C GLY A 349 11.38 -26.00 -4.76
N TYR A 350 10.16 -26.53 -4.89
CA TYR A 350 8.99 -25.98 -4.19
C TYR A 350 9.06 -26.24 -2.68
N ASP A 351 9.75 -27.30 -2.25
CA ASP A 351 9.99 -27.65 -0.85
C ASP A 351 10.80 -26.63 -0.06
N SER A 352 11.66 -25.88 -0.73
CA SER A 352 12.45 -24.80 -0.13
C SER A 352 11.65 -23.51 0.11
N ARG A 353 10.42 -23.42 -0.41
CA ARG A 353 9.58 -22.21 -0.30
C ARG A 353 8.69 -22.28 0.93
N PRO A 354 8.37 -21.13 1.56
CA PRO A 354 7.38 -21.08 2.62
C PRO A 354 6.02 -21.60 2.12
N GLN A 355 5.51 -22.65 2.77
CA GLN A 355 4.18 -23.17 2.51
C GLN A 355 3.15 -22.40 3.35
N MET A 356 2.09 -21.94 2.69
CA MET A 356 1.02 -21.16 3.31
C MET A 356 -0.21 -22.04 3.54
N GLY A 357 -0.71 -22.07 4.78
CA GLY A 357 -2.00 -22.66 5.09
C GLY A 357 -3.14 -21.74 4.64
N VAL A 358 -4.10 -22.28 3.88
CA VAL A 358 -5.30 -21.57 3.42
C VAL A 358 -6.57 -22.33 3.82
N PRO A 359 -7.74 -21.66 3.87
CA PRO A 359 -9.01 -22.34 4.17
C PRO A 359 -9.29 -23.46 3.17
N THR A 360 -9.72 -24.62 3.65
CA THR A 360 -9.92 -25.84 2.84
C THR A 360 -10.96 -25.63 1.73
N ASP A 361 -12.10 -24.99 2.03
CA ASP A 361 -13.14 -24.74 1.03
C ASP A 361 -12.68 -23.72 -0.02
N TRP A 362 -11.92 -22.70 0.40
CA TRP A 362 -11.30 -21.75 -0.53
C TRP A 362 -10.31 -22.43 -1.46
N LEU A 363 -9.45 -23.32 -0.94
CA LEU A 363 -8.45 -24.02 -1.73
C LEU A 363 -9.10 -24.93 -2.76
N ARG A 364 -10.16 -25.65 -2.39
CA ARG A 364 -10.94 -26.47 -3.32
C ARG A 364 -11.51 -25.64 -4.47
N ALA A 365 -12.07 -24.47 -4.17
CA ALA A 365 -12.58 -23.55 -5.18
C ALA A 365 -11.47 -23.01 -6.08
N ALA A 366 -10.30 -22.67 -5.52
CA ALA A 366 -9.15 -22.19 -6.28
C ALA A 366 -8.52 -23.29 -7.16
N ALA A 367 -8.54 -24.55 -6.71
CA ALA A 367 -8.04 -25.70 -7.46
C ALA A 367 -8.94 -26.13 -8.61
N ALA A 368 -10.23 -25.78 -8.56
CA ALA A 368 -11.17 -25.98 -9.65
C ALA A 368 -11.01 -24.95 -10.78
N ARG A 369 -10.30 -23.85 -10.55
CA ARG A 369 -10.02 -22.82 -11.55
C ARG A 369 -8.87 -23.23 -12.46
N THR A 370 -8.82 -22.60 -13.61
CA THR A 370 -7.66 -22.64 -14.50
C THR A 370 -7.05 -21.24 -14.61
N PRO A 371 -5.76 -21.11 -14.90
CA PRO A 371 -5.17 -19.81 -15.20
C PRO A 371 -5.96 -19.10 -16.31
N ASP A 372 -6.02 -17.77 -16.23
CA ASP A 372 -6.78 -16.94 -17.16
C ASP A 372 -6.34 -17.15 -18.61
N SER A 373 -7.29 -17.00 -19.55
CA SER A 373 -6.97 -17.11 -20.98
C SER A 373 -5.98 -16.03 -21.40
N GLY A 374 -4.97 -16.40 -22.20
CA GLY A 374 -3.83 -15.55 -22.54
C GLY A 374 -2.62 -15.72 -21.62
N THR A 375 -2.75 -16.40 -20.47
CA THR A 375 -1.59 -16.73 -19.62
C THR A 375 -0.63 -17.65 -20.37
N VAL A 376 0.64 -17.26 -20.46
CA VAL A 376 1.67 -18.10 -21.08
C VAL A 376 2.36 -18.94 -20.00
N VAL A 377 2.40 -20.26 -20.23
CA VAL A 377 2.92 -21.24 -19.28
C VAL A 377 3.99 -22.13 -19.90
N MET A 378 4.88 -22.64 -19.05
CA MET A 378 5.87 -23.67 -19.39
C MET A 378 6.06 -24.64 -18.22
N ASN A 379 6.63 -25.81 -18.50
CA ASN A 379 6.99 -26.75 -17.45
C ASN A 379 8.09 -26.17 -16.56
N GLN A 380 7.83 -26.04 -15.25
CA GLN A 380 8.79 -25.49 -14.28
C GLN A 380 10.11 -26.26 -14.21
N SER A 381 10.08 -27.59 -14.41
CA SER A 381 11.28 -28.43 -14.37
C SER A 381 12.22 -28.21 -15.57
N GLY A 382 11.69 -27.63 -16.66
CA GLY A 382 12.40 -27.50 -17.93
C GLY A 382 12.53 -28.81 -18.73
N THR A 383 11.96 -29.93 -18.28
CA THR A 383 12.02 -31.21 -19.04
C THR A 383 11.23 -31.16 -20.35
N ASP A 384 10.15 -30.36 -20.38
CA ASP A 384 9.45 -30.01 -21.62
C ASP A 384 9.83 -28.56 -22.00
N PRO A 385 10.55 -28.35 -23.11
CA PRO A 385 10.94 -27.01 -23.56
C PRO A 385 9.78 -26.25 -24.25
N SER A 386 8.66 -26.92 -24.52
CA SER A 386 7.48 -26.34 -25.15
C SER A 386 6.87 -25.24 -24.29
N ARG A 387 6.28 -24.24 -24.95
CA ARG A 387 5.55 -23.14 -24.33
C ARG A 387 4.10 -23.23 -24.77
N TYR A 388 3.20 -22.85 -23.88
CA TYR A 388 1.77 -22.97 -24.10
C TYR A 388 1.08 -21.66 -23.73
N VAL A 389 -0.04 -21.36 -24.39
CA VAL A 389 -0.96 -20.30 -23.99
C VAL A 389 -2.24 -20.94 -23.47
N MET A 390 -2.73 -20.46 -22.34
CA MET A 390 -4.00 -20.92 -21.77
C MET A 390 -5.17 -20.34 -22.56
N VAL A 391 -6.12 -21.18 -22.97
CA VAL A 391 -7.34 -20.77 -23.67
C VAL A 391 -8.50 -21.61 -23.16
N ALA A 392 -9.45 -20.97 -22.47
CA ALA A 392 -10.64 -21.60 -21.91
C ALA A 392 -10.36 -22.93 -21.17
N GLY A 393 -9.29 -22.96 -20.37
CA GLY A 393 -8.89 -24.09 -19.54
C GLY A 393 -8.00 -25.15 -20.21
N ALA A 394 -7.68 -25.00 -21.49
CA ALA A 394 -6.70 -25.83 -22.20
C ALA A 394 -5.37 -25.09 -22.39
N ALA A 395 -4.25 -25.83 -22.34
CA ALA A 395 -2.92 -25.30 -22.64
C ALA A 395 -2.58 -25.58 -24.11
N LEU A 396 -2.59 -24.55 -24.96
CA LEU A 396 -2.37 -24.71 -26.39
C LEU A 396 -0.89 -24.49 -26.74
N PRO A 397 -0.22 -25.43 -27.43
CA PRO A 397 1.20 -25.30 -27.75
C PRO A 397 1.44 -24.11 -28.68
N ILE A 398 2.50 -23.36 -28.39
CA ILE A 398 2.98 -22.24 -29.20
C ILE A 398 4.16 -22.74 -30.02
N ALA A 399 4.07 -22.69 -31.35
CA ALA A 399 5.22 -23.05 -32.18
C ALA A 399 6.36 -22.03 -32.03
N GLY A 400 7.60 -22.49 -32.16
CA GLY A 400 8.78 -21.60 -32.04
C GLY A 400 8.75 -20.42 -33.01
N SER A 401 8.21 -20.61 -34.22
CA SER A 401 8.02 -19.55 -35.21
C SER A 401 6.98 -18.50 -34.81
N GLU A 402 6.06 -18.84 -33.91
CA GLU A 402 4.98 -17.96 -33.46
C GLU A 402 5.36 -17.17 -32.20
N TRP A 403 6.38 -17.63 -31.46
CA TRP A 403 6.74 -17.09 -30.15
C TRP A 403 6.90 -15.56 -30.15
N SER A 404 7.84 -15.06 -30.96
CA SER A 404 8.06 -13.61 -31.11
C SER A 404 7.16 -13.00 -32.19
N ALA A 405 6.84 -13.75 -33.26
CA ALA A 405 6.04 -13.23 -34.37
C ALA A 405 4.63 -12.80 -33.94
N ASN A 406 4.06 -13.51 -32.96
CA ASN A 406 2.72 -13.24 -32.45
C ASN A 406 2.75 -12.58 -31.05
N GLY A 407 3.91 -12.11 -30.59
CA GLY A 407 4.08 -11.32 -29.36
C GLY A 407 3.91 -12.09 -28.04
N TYR A 408 3.89 -13.42 -28.06
CA TYR A 408 3.81 -14.23 -26.85
C TYR A 408 5.03 -14.03 -25.93
N ASP A 409 6.16 -13.62 -26.50
CA ASP A 409 7.40 -13.30 -25.80
C ASP A 409 7.38 -12.04 -24.94
N THR A 410 6.36 -11.20 -25.12
CA THR A 410 6.13 -10.02 -24.28
C THR A 410 5.33 -10.33 -23.02
N ALA A 411 4.65 -11.49 -22.98
CA ALA A 411 3.88 -11.92 -21.83
C ALA A 411 4.80 -12.50 -20.73
N ALA A 412 4.38 -12.37 -19.47
CA ALA A 412 5.06 -13.02 -18.37
C ALA A 412 4.96 -14.55 -18.51
N LEU A 413 6.10 -15.22 -18.62
CA LEU A 413 6.18 -16.68 -18.75
C LEU A 413 6.11 -17.33 -17.36
N MET A 414 5.07 -18.12 -17.12
CA MET A 414 4.82 -18.74 -15.82
C MET A 414 5.24 -20.22 -15.82
N GLY A 415 6.09 -20.61 -14.87
CA GLY A 415 6.40 -22.01 -14.63
C GLY A 415 5.26 -22.71 -13.89
N VAL A 416 4.80 -23.85 -14.40
CA VAL A 416 3.72 -24.67 -13.83
C VAL A 416 4.19 -26.10 -13.55
N PRO A 417 3.50 -26.85 -12.67
CA PRO A 417 3.77 -28.28 -12.48
C PRO A 417 3.58 -29.04 -13.79
N GLY A 418 4.52 -29.93 -14.12
CA GLY A 418 4.57 -30.67 -15.37
C GLY A 418 3.42 -31.66 -15.52
N VAL A 419 3.05 -32.38 -14.46
CA VAL A 419 1.88 -33.29 -14.50
C VAL A 419 0.60 -32.52 -14.77
N TRP A 420 0.44 -31.35 -14.14
CA TRP A 420 -0.70 -30.48 -14.41
C TRP A 420 -0.69 -29.98 -15.85
N LEU A 421 0.47 -29.53 -16.36
CA LEU A 421 0.60 -29.01 -17.72
C LEU A 421 0.26 -30.06 -18.77
N GLN A 422 0.72 -31.29 -18.61
CA GLN A 422 0.38 -32.42 -19.49
C GLN A 422 -1.14 -32.64 -19.55
N ASN A 423 -1.80 -32.64 -18.39
CA ASN A 423 -3.26 -32.77 -18.31
C ASN A 423 -3.98 -31.57 -18.94
N ALA A 424 -3.44 -30.36 -18.80
CA ALA A 424 -4.01 -29.16 -19.43
C ALA A 424 -3.81 -29.15 -20.95
N ALA A 425 -2.67 -29.65 -21.44
CA ALA A 425 -2.35 -29.74 -22.87
C ALA A 425 -3.11 -30.86 -23.59
N ALA A 426 -3.52 -31.91 -22.86
CA ALA A 426 -4.39 -32.96 -23.39
C ALA A 426 -5.85 -32.50 -23.57
N LYS A 427 -6.25 -31.37 -22.97
CA LYS A 427 -7.60 -30.81 -23.10
C LYS A 427 -7.74 -30.00 -24.39
N SER A 428 -8.98 -29.87 -24.84
CA SER A 428 -9.37 -28.86 -25.83
C SER A 428 -10.10 -27.71 -25.13
N PRO A 429 -10.10 -26.49 -25.70
CA PRO A 429 -10.95 -25.42 -25.21
C PRO A 429 -12.41 -25.89 -25.12
N ALA A 430 -13.14 -25.39 -24.12
CA ALA A 430 -14.50 -25.82 -23.86
C ALA A 430 -15.42 -25.69 -25.09
N ASN A 431 -16.37 -26.60 -25.20
CA ASN A 431 -17.42 -26.56 -26.20
C ASN A 431 -18.13 -25.19 -26.24
N GLY A 432 -18.31 -24.63 -27.43
CA GLY A 432 -18.90 -23.30 -27.62
C GLY A 432 -17.93 -22.13 -27.40
N THR A 433 -16.65 -22.38 -27.11
CA THR A 433 -15.60 -21.34 -27.10
C THR A 433 -15.40 -20.83 -28.52
N VAL A 434 -15.37 -19.51 -28.68
CA VAL A 434 -15.11 -18.85 -29.97
C VAL A 434 -13.62 -18.52 -30.06
N VAL A 435 -12.97 -18.99 -31.11
CA VAL A 435 -11.52 -18.82 -31.31
C VAL A 435 -11.20 -18.18 -32.66
N LYS A 436 -10.04 -17.51 -32.73
CA LYS A 436 -9.43 -17.03 -33.97
C LYS A 436 -7.92 -17.07 -33.92
N ASN A 437 -7.31 -17.04 -35.10
CA ASN A 437 -5.88 -16.98 -35.26
C ASN A 437 -5.32 -15.67 -34.73
N VAL A 438 -4.38 -15.75 -33.78
CA VAL A 438 -3.76 -14.53 -33.24
C VAL A 438 -2.91 -13.79 -34.28
N SER A 439 -2.30 -14.49 -35.23
CA SER A 439 -1.46 -13.88 -36.27
C SER A 439 -2.26 -13.08 -37.29
N GLY A 440 -3.57 -13.35 -37.40
CA GLY A 440 -4.45 -12.80 -38.43
C GLY A 440 -4.21 -13.37 -39.83
N ALA A 441 -3.34 -14.37 -40.00
CA ALA A 441 -3.10 -15.00 -41.30
C ALA A 441 -4.35 -15.74 -41.83
N ASP A 442 -5.12 -16.34 -40.93
CA ASP A 442 -6.48 -16.82 -41.20
C ASP A 442 -7.49 -15.80 -40.64
N PRO A 443 -8.32 -15.15 -41.47
CA PRO A 443 -9.34 -14.21 -41.00
C PRO A 443 -10.60 -14.90 -40.44
N SER A 444 -10.69 -16.22 -40.51
CA SER A 444 -11.86 -16.99 -40.11
C SER A 444 -12.04 -16.99 -38.58
N VAL A 445 -13.31 -17.14 -38.17
CA VAL A 445 -13.68 -17.33 -36.76
C VAL A 445 -14.28 -18.72 -36.61
N TYR A 446 -13.93 -19.40 -35.54
CA TYR A 446 -14.33 -20.78 -35.29
C TYR A 446 -15.05 -20.92 -33.95
N VAL A 447 -16.00 -21.85 -33.88
CA VAL A 447 -16.52 -22.36 -32.60
C VAL A 447 -15.92 -23.73 -32.31
N MET A 448 -15.51 -23.95 -31.07
CA MET A 448 -14.99 -25.24 -30.63
C MET A 448 -16.13 -26.22 -30.35
N ALA A 449 -16.05 -27.41 -30.95
CA ALA A 449 -16.96 -28.52 -30.71
C ALA A 449 -16.18 -29.83 -30.65
N GLY A 450 -16.14 -30.50 -29.50
CA GLY A 450 -15.41 -31.76 -29.30
C GLY A 450 -13.94 -31.66 -29.67
N GLY A 451 -13.33 -30.49 -29.47
CA GLY A 451 -11.94 -30.20 -29.86
C GLY A 451 -11.70 -29.97 -31.35
N ALA A 452 -12.73 -30.02 -32.21
CA ALA A 452 -12.67 -29.53 -33.59
C ALA A 452 -13.00 -28.03 -33.63
N ALA A 453 -12.33 -27.28 -34.50
CA ALA A 453 -12.62 -25.88 -34.76
C ALA A 453 -13.57 -25.78 -35.95
N VAL A 454 -14.84 -25.48 -35.68
CA VAL A 454 -15.91 -25.42 -36.69
C VAL A 454 -16.01 -24.00 -37.24
N PRO A 455 -15.83 -23.78 -38.56
CA PRO A 455 -15.84 -22.44 -39.13
C PRO A 455 -17.22 -21.79 -39.01
N LEU A 456 -17.24 -20.51 -38.66
CA LEU A 456 -18.44 -19.68 -38.60
C LEU A 456 -18.40 -18.66 -39.75
N GLY A 457 -19.38 -18.75 -40.66
CA GLY A 457 -19.65 -17.67 -41.59
C GLY A 457 -20.20 -16.44 -40.84
N SER A 458 -20.15 -15.25 -41.47
CA SER A 458 -20.63 -14.01 -40.81
C SER A 458 -22.09 -14.08 -40.38
N ALA A 459 -22.94 -14.78 -41.14
CA ALA A 459 -24.34 -14.98 -40.79
C ALA A 459 -24.51 -15.92 -39.58
N ASP A 460 -23.73 -17.00 -39.50
CA ASP A 460 -23.77 -17.95 -38.38
C ASP A 460 -23.20 -17.33 -37.10
N PHE A 461 -22.11 -16.55 -37.23
CA PHE A 461 -21.46 -15.89 -36.09
C PHE A 461 -22.43 -14.99 -35.32
N THR A 462 -23.22 -14.17 -36.03
CA THR A 462 -24.24 -13.32 -35.42
C THR A 462 -25.54 -14.08 -35.15
N GLY A 463 -25.98 -14.93 -36.08
CA GLY A 463 -27.25 -15.64 -36.00
C GLY A 463 -27.34 -16.65 -34.86
N LEU A 464 -26.20 -17.23 -34.47
CA LEU A 464 -26.07 -18.14 -33.33
C LEU A 464 -25.65 -17.41 -32.03
N GLY A 465 -25.51 -16.08 -32.06
CA GLY A 465 -25.17 -15.26 -30.91
C GLY A 465 -23.72 -15.38 -30.43
N TYR A 466 -22.81 -15.90 -31.28
CA TYR A 466 -21.39 -16.01 -30.96
C TYR A 466 -20.68 -14.66 -30.98
N ASP A 467 -21.23 -13.66 -31.68
CA ASP A 467 -20.80 -12.26 -31.67
C ASP A 467 -20.82 -11.61 -30.29
N ARG A 468 -21.62 -12.14 -29.36
CA ARG A 468 -21.72 -11.66 -27.97
C ARG A 468 -20.80 -12.40 -27.00
N ARG A 469 -20.07 -13.40 -27.47
CA ARG A 469 -19.14 -14.17 -26.64
C ARG A 469 -17.73 -13.59 -26.75
N PRO A 470 -16.89 -13.77 -25.72
CA PRO A 470 -15.48 -13.41 -25.81
C PRO A 470 -14.79 -14.18 -26.94
N LEU A 471 -14.10 -13.46 -27.82
CA LEU A 471 -13.32 -14.02 -28.92
C LEU A 471 -11.89 -14.28 -28.45
N MET A 472 -11.50 -15.56 -28.39
CA MET A 472 -10.20 -15.97 -27.86
C MET A 472 -9.17 -16.09 -28.98
N GLY A 473 -7.98 -15.52 -28.79
CA GLY A 473 -6.84 -15.73 -29.69
C GLY A 473 -6.19 -17.09 -29.44
N VAL A 474 -5.87 -17.83 -30.51
CA VAL A 474 -5.15 -19.11 -30.44
C VAL A 474 -3.89 -19.09 -31.32
N PRO A 475 -2.88 -19.93 -31.03
CA PRO A 475 -1.77 -20.17 -31.95
C PRO A 475 -2.30 -20.73 -33.28
N GLY A 476 -1.78 -20.21 -34.40
CA GLY A 476 -2.21 -20.59 -35.74
C GLY A 476 -1.82 -22.02 -36.11
N THR A 477 -0.67 -22.51 -35.63
CA THR A 477 -0.28 -23.92 -35.85
C THR A 477 -1.23 -24.90 -35.14
N TRP A 478 -1.67 -24.54 -33.93
CA TRP A 478 -2.69 -25.29 -33.21
C TRP A 478 -4.06 -25.22 -33.90
N GLU A 479 -4.48 -24.01 -34.32
CA GLU A 479 -5.74 -23.79 -35.04
C GLU A 479 -5.85 -24.68 -36.27
N GLN A 480 -4.82 -24.71 -37.12
CA GLN A 480 -4.78 -25.56 -38.32
C GLN A 480 -5.01 -27.04 -37.98
N THR A 481 -4.43 -27.50 -36.88
CA THR A 481 -4.61 -28.87 -36.40
C THR A 481 -6.05 -29.12 -35.92
N ALA A 482 -6.67 -28.15 -35.25
CA ALA A 482 -8.06 -28.24 -34.79
C ALA A 482 -9.07 -28.16 -35.94
N VAL A 483 -8.81 -27.35 -36.97
CA VAL A 483 -9.63 -27.22 -38.19
C VAL A 483 -9.53 -28.48 -39.06
N ALA A 484 -8.36 -29.11 -39.13
CA ALA A 484 -8.15 -30.32 -39.92
C ALA A 484 -8.84 -31.58 -39.35
N LYS A 485 -9.46 -31.52 -38.17
CA LYS A 485 -10.17 -32.67 -37.59
C LYS A 485 -11.41 -33.00 -38.42
N PRO A 486 -11.58 -34.26 -38.87
CA PRO A 486 -12.69 -34.64 -39.74
C PRO A 486 -14.05 -34.62 -39.03
N ALA A 487 -14.06 -34.78 -37.70
CA ALA A 487 -15.25 -34.70 -36.87
C ALA A 487 -14.88 -34.29 -35.43
N PRO A 488 -15.85 -33.79 -34.64
CA PRO A 488 -15.68 -33.60 -33.20
C PRO A 488 -15.41 -34.93 -32.47
N ALA A 489 -14.88 -34.86 -31.25
CA ALA A 489 -14.72 -36.04 -30.41
C ALA A 489 -16.05 -36.77 -30.15
N GLN A 490 -15.96 -38.09 -29.94
CA GLN A 490 -17.11 -38.92 -29.55
C GLN A 490 -17.89 -38.31 -28.38
N GLY A 491 -19.20 -38.40 -28.44
CA GLY A 491 -20.13 -37.92 -27.41
C GLY A 491 -20.50 -36.45 -27.54
N THR A 492 -19.82 -35.68 -28.40
CA THR A 492 -20.15 -34.26 -28.62
C THR A 492 -21.58 -34.12 -29.14
N LEU A 493 -22.35 -33.23 -28.50
CA LEU A 493 -23.71 -32.91 -28.89
C LEU A 493 -23.74 -31.66 -29.76
N LEU A 494 -24.32 -31.78 -30.95
CA LEU A 494 -24.41 -30.73 -31.95
C LEU A 494 -25.87 -30.38 -32.22
N LEU A 495 -26.13 -29.09 -32.36
CA LEU A 495 -27.43 -28.55 -32.76
C LEU A 495 -27.23 -27.55 -33.89
N SER A 496 -28.05 -27.62 -34.93
CA SER A 496 -27.98 -26.69 -36.06
C SER A 496 -29.21 -25.77 -36.09
N PRO A 497 -29.05 -24.51 -36.55
CA PRO A 497 -30.18 -23.59 -36.65
C PRO A 497 -31.24 -24.14 -37.61
N GLY A 498 -32.50 -24.07 -37.20
CA GLY A 498 -33.64 -24.52 -38.02
C GLY A 498 -33.89 -26.04 -38.03
N ASP A 499 -33.04 -26.84 -37.39
CA ASP A 499 -33.23 -28.28 -37.20
C ASP A 499 -33.34 -28.59 -35.69
N PRO A 500 -34.49 -29.08 -35.20
CA PRO A 500 -34.64 -29.43 -33.78
C PRO A 500 -33.88 -30.72 -33.41
N THR A 501 -33.30 -31.42 -34.38
CA THR A 501 -32.58 -32.67 -34.15
C THR A 501 -31.24 -32.40 -33.48
N VAL A 502 -31.03 -33.04 -32.33
CA VAL A 502 -29.73 -33.08 -31.68
C VAL A 502 -28.94 -34.25 -32.25
N TRP A 503 -27.72 -33.98 -32.66
CA TRP A 503 -26.80 -34.97 -33.17
C TRP A 503 -25.71 -35.28 -32.14
N GLN A 504 -25.55 -36.55 -31.78
CA GLN A 504 -24.39 -37.02 -31.03
C GLN A 504 -23.32 -37.57 -31.98
N VAL A 505 -22.08 -37.13 -31.81
CA VAL A 505 -20.96 -37.68 -32.58
C VAL A 505 -20.53 -39.03 -32.03
N THR A 506 -20.40 -40.02 -32.90
CA THR A 506 -20.00 -41.40 -32.57
C THR A 506 -18.47 -41.55 -32.55
N ALA A 507 -17.97 -42.68 -32.07
CA ALA A 507 -16.54 -43.02 -32.11
C ALA A 507 -15.95 -43.02 -33.54
N ALA A 508 -16.78 -43.30 -34.55
CA ALA A 508 -16.39 -43.30 -35.95
C ALA A 508 -16.47 -41.90 -36.61
N GLY A 509 -16.75 -40.84 -35.85
CA GLY A 509 -16.91 -39.48 -36.37
C GLY A 509 -18.23 -39.25 -37.14
N GLN A 510 -19.18 -40.18 -37.04
CA GLN A 510 -20.50 -40.07 -37.65
C GLN A 510 -21.48 -39.36 -36.70
N LYS A 511 -22.53 -38.73 -37.23
CA LYS A 511 -23.63 -38.17 -36.45
C LYS A 511 -24.74 -39.21 -36.22
N LYS A 512 -25.25 -39.29 -34.99
CA LYS A 512 -26.42 -40.07 -34.60
C LYS A 512 -27.51 -39.16 -34.06
N ALA A 513 -28.72 -39.24 -34.61
CA ALA A 513 -29.84 -38.45 -34.11
C ALA A 513 -30.25 -38.94 -32.71
N LEU A 514 -30.48 -38.00 -31.79
CA LEU A 514 -31.02 -38.26 -30.46
C LEU A 514 -32.51 -37.95 -30.40
N SER A 515 -33.20 -38.68 -29.54
CA SER A 515 -34.62 -38.49 -29.24
C SER A 515 -34.81 -37.77 -27.90
N ALA A 516 -36.02 -37.28 -27.64
CA ALA A 516 -36.34 -36.67 -26.35
C ALA A 516 -36.10 -37.63 -25.15
N ALA A 517 -36.13 -38.94 -25.37
CA ALA A 517 -35.90 -39.93 -24.33
C ALA A 517 -34.42 -40.04 -23.90
N ASP A 518 -33.49 -39.49 -24.68
CA ASP A 518 -32.05 -39.50 -24.40
C ASP A 518 -31.62 -38.40 -23.41
N PHE A 519 -32.54 -37.49 -23.06
CA PHE A 519 -32.29 -36.34 -22.18
C PHE A 519 -33.03 -36.46 -20.84
N GLY A 520 -32.51 -35.78 -19.82
CA GLY A 520 -33.14 -35.67 -18.49
C GLY A 520 -32.20 -36.07 -17.33
N PRO A 521 -32.71 -36.10 -16.09
CA PRO A 521 -31.91 -36.41 -14.90
C PRO A 521 -31.19 -37.76 -15.03
N GLY A 522 -29.86 -37.75 -14.89
CA GLY A 522 -29.02 -38.94 -15.05
C GLY A 522 -28.75 -39.37 -16.51
N LYS A 523 -29.18 -38.57 -17.50
CA LYS A 523 -28.91 -38.77 -18.93
C LYS A 523 -28.17 -37.55 -19.51
N LEU A 524 -28.24 -37.36 -20.83
CA LEU A 524 -27.61 -36.20 -21.51
C LEU A 524 -28.32 -34.90 -21.11
N SER A 525 -27.55 -33.81 -21.02
CA SER A 525 -28.08 -32.47 -20.79
C SER A 525 -28.20 -31.69 -22.11
N LEU A 526 -29.24 -30.85 -22.21
CA LEU A 526 -29.36 -29.88 -23.29
C LEU A 526 -28.30 -28.77 -23.18
N ASP A 527 -27.79 -28.53 -21.97
CA ASP A 527 -26.79 -27.48 -21.71
C ASP A 527 -25.41 -27.83 -22.29
N ASP A 528 -25.16 -29.10 -22.62
CA ASP A 528 -23.88 -29.59 -23.17
C ASP A 528 -23.79 -29.46 -24.69
N MET A 529 -24.84 -28.96 -25.34
CA MET A 529 -24.93 -28.82 -26.79
C MET A 529 -24.11 -27.65 -27.31
N VAL A 530 -23.49 -27.85 -28.47
CA VAL A 530 -22.85 -26.77 -29.24
C VAL A 530 -23.69 -26.46 -30.47
N GLN A 531 -24.04 -25.19 -30.62
CA GLN A 531 -24.67 -24.72 -31.85
C GLN A 531 -23.62 -24.59 -32.96
N VAL A 532 -23.86 -25.25 -34.09
CA VAL A 532 -22.95 -25.27 -35.25
C VAL A 532 -23.72 -25.00 -36.54
N PRO A 533 -23.08 -24.42 -37.58
CA PRO A 533 -23.73 -24.18 -38.86
C PRO A 533 -24.37 -25.44 -39.44
N ALA A 534 -25.52 -25.30 -40.10
CA ALA A 534 -26.24 -26.43 -40.70
C ALA A 534 -25.42 -27.16 -41.77
N ALA A 535 -24.56 -26.44 -42.51
CA ALA A 535 -23.64 -27.03 -43.47
C ALA A 535 -22.64 -28.00 -42.81
N TYR A 536 -22.25 -27.75 -41.55
CA TYR A 536 -21.31 -28.59 -40.83
C TYR A 536 -21.93 -29.94 -40.46
N THR A 537 -23.11 -29.93 -39.83
CA THR A 537 -23.81 -31.18 -39.50
C THR A 537 -24.24 -31.93 -40.76
N ALA A 538 -24.60 -31.25 -41.85
CA ALA A 538 -24.90 -31.89 -43.13
C ALA A 538 -23.69 -32.64 -43.73
N GLY A 539 -22.48 -32.15 -43.49
CA GLY A 539 -21.23 -32.78 -43.96
C GLY A 539 -20.81 -34.02 -43.17
N LEU A 540 -21.33 -34.25 -41.96
CA LEU A 540 -21.00 -35.44 -41.17
C LEU A 540 -21.75 -36.68 -41.68
N PRO A 541 -21.06 -37.83 -41.85
CA PRO A 541 -21.73 -39.08 -42.21
C PRO A 541 -22.76 -39.48 -41.14
N THR A 542 -23.88 -40.05 -41.54
CA THR A 542 -24.92 -40.49 -40.60
C THR A 542 -24.63 -41.92 -40.14
N ALA A 543 -24.71 -42.16 -38.83
CA ALA A 543 -24.63 -43.50 -38.27
C ALA A 543 -25.89 -44.31 -38.64
N PRO A 544 -25.75 -45.63 -38.91
CA PRO A 544 -26.88 -46.49 -39.26
C PRO A 544 -27.92 -46.64 -38.14
#